data_AF-A0A920HZ50-F1
#
_entry.id   AF-A0A920HZ50-F1
#
_cell.length_a   1.000
_cell.length_b   1.000
_cell.length_c   1.000
_cell.angle_alpha   90.00
_cell.angle_beta   90.00
_cell.angle_gamma   90.00
#
_symmetry.space_group_name_H-M   'P 1'
#
loop_
_entity.id
_entity.type
_entity.pdbx_description
1 polymer ?
#
loop_
_entity_poly.entity_id
_entity_poly.type
_entity_poly.pdbx_seq_one_letter_code
_entity_poly.pdbx_strand_id
1 'polypeptide(L)'
;MKQRLTDIKHLIDLSAIDELKGIKIKGSSISIGAMTTQVELITNAELFKVAPVIREASLQIADPQVRNLGTIGGNVANGDPANDMPGLMQLLDATYTINGKMVFVK
;
A
#
# COMPACT_ATOMS: atom_id res chain seq x y z
N MET A 1 -18.08 -4.31 7.77
CA MET A 1 -19.02 -4.14 6.63
C MET A 1 -19.88 -5.38 6.35
N LYS A 2 -19.49 -6.40 5.57
CA LYS A 2 -20.38 -7.57 5.31
C LYS A 2 -20.68 -8.42 6.55
N GLN A 3 -19.66 -8.67 7.38
CA GLN A 3 -19.78 -9.41 8.65
C GLN A 3 -20.26 -8.54 9.83
N ARG A 4 -20.60 -7.26 9.59
CA ARG A 4 -21.09 -6.31 10.61
C ARG A 4 -20.18 -6.10 11.84
N LEU A 5 -18.88 -6.42 11.74
CA LEU A 5 -17.88 -6.13 12.77
C LEU A 5 -17.55 -4.63 12.92
N THR A 6 -17.95 -3.79 11.96
CA THR A 6 -17.71 -2.35 11.95
C THR A 6 -18.99 -1.62 11.55
N ASP A 7 -19.32 -0.53 12.26
CA ASP A 7 -20.42 0.38 11.94
C ASP A 7 -19.88 1.63 11.23
N ILE A 8 -19.80 1.57 9.90
CA ILE A 8 -19.31 2.65 9.05
C ILE A 8 -20.51 3.35 8.39
N LYS A 9 -20.72 4.63 8.73
CA LYS A 9 -21.82 5.43 8.16
C LYS A 9 -21.50 6.05 6.80
N HIS A 10 -20.22 6.33 6.55
CA HIS A 10 -19.75 6.96 5.33
C HIS A 10 -18.49 6.25 4.84
N LEU A 11 -18.42 6.03 3.53
CA LEU A 11 -17.24 5.50 2.86
C LEU A 11 -16.74 6.55 1.88
N ILE A 12 -15.46 6.92 2.00
CA ILE A 12 -14.80 7.85 1.09
C ILE A 12 -13.91 7.01 0.17
N ASP A 13 -14.28 6.95 -1.10
CA ASP A 13 -13.49 6.23 -2.10
C ASP A 13 -12.33 7.11 -2.59
N LEU A 14 -11.11 6.56 -2.53
CA LEU A 14 -9.87 7.21 -2.97
C LEU A 14 -9.42 6.74 -4.36
N SER A 15 -10.16 5.80 -4.99
CA SER A 15 -9.80 5.17 -6.26
C SER A 15 -9.62 6.14 -7.43
N ALA A 16 -10.28 7.31 -7.37
CA ALA A 16 -10.22 8.34 -8.40
C ALA A 16 -9.07 9.35 -8.22
N ILE A 17 -8.27 9.25 -7.16
CA ILE A 17 -7.18 10.19 -6.87
C ILE A 17 -5.88 9.69 -7.49
N ASP A 18 -5.49 10.27 -8.63
CA ASP A 18 -4.35 9.80 -9.40
C ASP A 18 -3.00 10.10 -8.73
N GLU A 19 -2.92 11.15 -7.91
CA GLU A 19 -1.71 11.49 -7.15
C GLU A 19 -1.36 10.43 -6.10
N LEU A 20 -2.31 9.59 -5.70
CA LEU A 20 -2.09 8.48 -4.78
C LEU A 20 -1.65 7.20 -5.49
N LYS A 21 -1.47 7.19 -6.81
CA LYS A 21 -1.12 6.00 -7.59
C LYS A 21 0.29 6.08 -8.16
N GLY A 22 0.81 4.92 -8.53
CA GLY A 22 2.03 4.78 -9.31
C GLY A 22 3.30 4.62 -8.48
N ILE A 23 4.39 4.41 -9.22
CA ILE A 23 5.71 4.08 -8.69
C ILE A 23 6.70 5.02 -9.36
N LYS A 24 7.51 5.73 -8.57
CA LYS A 24 8.56 6.64 -9.05
C LYS A 24 9.89 6.21 -8.46
N ILE A 25 10.88 5.99 -9.32
CA ILE A 25 12.23 5.62 -8.92
C ILE A 25 13.14 6.79 -9.28
N LYS A 26 13.84 7.34 -8.28
CA LYS A 26 14.77 8.47 -8.45
C LYS A 26 16.05 8.20 -7.67
N GLY A 27 17.12 7.88 -8.39
CA GLY A 27 18.41 7.51 -7.77
C GLY A 27 18.23 6.30 -6.85
N SER A 28 18.56 6.47 -5.58
CA SER A 28 18.39 5.45 -4.53
C SER A 28 17.02 5.46 -3.86
N SER A 29 16.11 6.37 -4.24
CA SER A 29 14.79 6.52 -3.62
C SER A 29 13.68 5.91 -4.47
N ILE A 30 12.74 5.23 -3.81
CA ILE A 30 11.53 4.68 -4.41
C ILE A 30 10.34 5.32 -3.70
N SER A 31 9.45 5.95 -4.47
CA SER A 31 8.19 6.49 -3.98
C SER A 31 7.05 5.68 -4.57
N ILE A 32 6.18 5.16 -3.71
CA ILE A 32 5.03 4.34 -4.11
C ILE A 32 3.77 5.03 -3.61
N GLY A 33 2.84 5.31 -4.53
CA GLY A 33 1.52 5.82 -4.16
C GLY A 33 0.73 4.82 -3.32
N ALA A 34 0.01 5.29 -2.29
CA ALA A 34 -0.75 4.45 -1.38
C ALA A 34 -1.85 3.61 -2.08
N MET A 35 -2.36 4.09 -3.21
CA MET A 35 -3.36 3.42 -4.04
C MET A 35 -2.75 2.50 -5.12
N THR A 36 -1.43 2.32 -5.14
CA THR A 36 -0.79 1.31 -6.00
C THR A 36 -1.18 -0.09 -5.54
N THR A 37 -1.73 -0.87 -6.47
CA THR A 37 -2.20 -2.24 -6.25
C THR A 37 -1.05 -3.23 -6.12
N GLN A 38 -1.32 -4.38 -5.51
CA GLN A 38 -0.34 -5.46 -5.42
C GLN A 38 0.08 -5.97 -6.81
N VAL A 39 -0.84 -6.02 -7.78
CA VAL A 39 -0.50 -6.42 -9.15
C VAL A 39 0.44 -5.41 -9.84
N GLU A 40 0.26 -4.11 -9.61
CA GLU A 40 1.16 -3.08 -10.14
C GLU A 40 2.57 -3.20 -9.54
N LEU A 41 2.69 -3.55 -8.25
CA LEU A 41 4.00 -3.84 -7.64
C LEU A 41 4.67 -5.05 -8.28
N ILE A 42 3.92 -6.12 -8.53
CA ILE A 42 4.44 -7.37 -9.10
C ILE A 42 4.90 -7.18 -10.55
N THR A 43 4.17 -6.38 -11.32
CA THR A 43 4.38 -6.24 -12.77
C THR A 43 5.32 -5.09 -13.15
N ASN A 44 5.72 -4.24 -12.19
CA ASN A 44 6.64 -3.15 -12.46
C ASN A 44 8.08 -3.65 -12.62
N ALA A 45 8.52 -3.73 -13.89
CA ALA A 45 9.85 -4.22 -14.24
C ALA A 45 10.98 -3.37 -13.67
N GLU A 46 10.81 -2.05 -13.57
CA GLU A 46 11.84 -1.17 -13.00
C GLU A 46 11.98 -1.34 -11.50
N LEU A 47 10.86 -1.51 -10.78
CA LEU A 47 10.86 -1.80 -9.35
C LEU A 47 11.57 -3.12 -9.07
N PHE A 48 11.34 -4.15 -9.89
CA PHE A 48 12.00 -5.45 -9.72
C PHE A 48 13.52 -5.37 -9.84
N LYS A 49 14.05 -4.48 -10.69
CA LYS A 49 15.50 -4.29 -10.85
C LYS A 49 16.16 -3.71 -9.59
N VAL A 50 15.46 -2.84 -8.87
CA VAL A 50 16.05 -2.08 -7.74
C VAL A 50 15.61 -2.58 -6.37
N ALA A 51 14.45 -3.23 -6.27
CA ALA A 51 13.86 -3.73 -5.02
C ALA A 51 13.10 -5.06 -5.27
N PRO A 52 13.81 -6.13 -5.68
CA PRO A 52 13.17 -7.39 -6.06
C PRO A 52 12.34 -8.03 -4.93
N VAL A 53 12.73 -7.80 -3.68
CA VAL A 53 12.02 -8.30 -2.49
C VAL A 53 10.56 -7.84 -2.43
N ILE A 54 10.23 -6.66 -2.98
CA ILE A 54 8.85 -6.16 -3.01
C ILE A 54 7.98 -7.06 -3.88
N ARG A 55 8.48 -7.48 -5.05
CA ARG A 55 7.76 -8.39 -5.94
C ARG A 55 7.56 -9.76 -5.29
N GLU A 56 8.62 -10.33 -4.73
CA GLU A 56 8.59 -11.65 -4.10
C GLU A 56 7.59 -11.70 -2.94
N ALA A 57 7.59 -10.68 -2.07
CA ALA A 57 6.62 -10.57 -0.99
C ALA A 57 5.19 -10.37 -1.52
N SER A 58 5.00 -9.48 -2.51
CA SER A 58 3.67 -9.22 -3.08
C SER A 58 3.04 -10.47 -3.73
N LEU A 59 3.85 -11.39 -4.27
CA LEU A 59 3.38 -12.66 -4.82
C LEU A 59 2.81 -13.61 -3.76
N GLN A 60 3.21 -13.48 -2.51
CA GLN A 60 2.67 -14.29 -1.39
C GLN A 60 1.35 -13.75 -0.83
N ILE A 61 0.97 -12.52 -1.18
CA ILE A 61 -0.23 -11.87 -0.66
C ILE A 61 -1.46 -12.38 -1.43
N ALA A 62 -2.30 -13.16 -0.74
CA ALA A 62 -3.61 -13.59 -1.22
C ALA A 62 -3.59 -14.25 -2.62
N ASP A 63 -4.60 -13.96 -3.45
CA ASP A 63 -4.79 -14.50 -4.81
C ASP A 63 -4.79 -13.39 -5.88
N PRO A 64 -4.77 -13.72 -7.19
CA PRO A 64 -4.76 -12.71 -8.25
C PRO A 64 -5.91 -11.70 -8.18
N GLN A 65 -7.13 -12.12 -7.81
CA GLN A 65 -8.29 -11.24 -7.74
C GLN A 65 -8.16 -10.23 -6.61
N VAL A 66 -7.72 -10.68 -5.42
CA VAL A 66 -7.44 -9.79 -4.29
C VAL A 66 -6.31 -8.84 -4.65
N ARG A 67 -5.25 -9.30 -5.32
CA ARG A 67 -4.11 -8.46 -5.71
C ARG A 67 -4.43 -7.39 -6.76
N ASN A 68 -5.46 -7.61 -7.58
CA ASN A 68 -5.92 -6.59 -8.54
C ASN A 68 -6.61 -5.40 -7.87
N LEU A 69 -7.07 -5.54 -6.62
CA LEU A 69 -7.80 -4.49 -5.90
C LEU A 69 -7.07 -4.01 -4.64
N GLY A 70 -6.39 -4.91 -3.94
CA GLY A 70 -5.65 -4.60 -2.73
C GLY A 70 -4.49 -3.67 -3.02
N THR A 71 -4.35 -2.62 -2.24
CA THR A 71 -3.29 -1.61 -2.40
C THR A 71 -2.23 -1.76 -1.32
N ILE A 72 -1.02 -1.27 -1.58
CA ILE A 72 0.05 -1.23 -0.59
C ILE A 72 -0.33 -0.37 0.62
N GLY A 73 -0.94 0.79 0.39
CA GLY A 73 -1.37 1.69 1.44
C GLY A 73 -2.49 1.08 2.29
N GLY A 74 -3.45 0.39 1.65
CA GLY A 74 -4.49 -0.33 2.36
C GLY A 74 -3.94 -1.47 3.22
N ASN A 75 -2.98 -2.24 2.70
CA ASN A 75 -2.35 -3.34 3.44
C ASN A 75 -1.62 -2.84 4.69
N VAL A 76 -0.85 -1.75 4.58
CA VAL A 76 -0.15 -1.15 5.73
C VAL A 76 -1.12 -0.49 6.71
N ALA A 77 -2.06 0.32 6.21
CA ALA A 77 -2.97 1.10 7.07
C ALA A 77 -4.02 0.24 7.78
N ASN A 78 -4.28 -0.98 7.30
CA ASN A 78 -5.19 -1.92 7.95
C ASN A 78 -4.72 -2.32 9.36
N GLY A 79 -3.39 -2.38 9.58
CA GLY A 79 -2.82 -2.63 10.91
C GLY A 79 -3.01 -4.05 11.46
N ASP A 80 -3.41 -5.00 10.61
CA ASP A 80 -3.45 -6.42 10.98
C ASP A 80 -2.01 -6.98 11.04
N PRO A 81 -1.57 -7.55 12.18
CA PRO A 81 -0.22 -8.09 12.32
C PRO A 81 0.10 -9.24 11.37
N ALA A 82 -0.91 -9.89 10.79
CA ALA A 82 -0.73 -10.94 9.79
C ALA A 82 -0.50 -10.40 8.36
N ASN A 83 -0.56 -9.08 8.16
CA ASN A 83 -0.29 -8.49 6.84
C ASN A 83 1.22 -8.45 6.56
N ASP A 84 1.60 -8.76 5.32
CA ASP A 84 3.00 -8.87 4.91
C ASP A 84 3.68 -7.50 4.73
N MET A 85 2.96 -6.48 4.22
CA MET A 85 3.60 -5.19 3.92
C MET A 85 4.13 -4.48 5.17
N PRO A 86 3.46 -4.45 6.33
CA PRO A 86 4.05 -3.90 7.55
C PRO A 86 5.46 -4.42 7.86
N GLY A 87 5.67 -5.74 7.79
CA GLY A 87 6.99 -6.36 8.03
C GLY A 87 8.00 -6.01 6.93
N LEU A 88 7.59 -6.04 5.67
CA LEU A 88 8.43 -5.64 4.55
C LEU A 88 8.86 -4.17 4.62
N MET A 89 7.93 -3.28 4.99
CA MET A 89 8.22 -1.84 5.11
C MET A 89 9.22 -1.56 6.24
N GLN A 90 9.16 -2.31 7.35
CA GLN A 90 10.17 -2.25 8.40
C GLN A 90 11.54 -2.73 7.90
N LEU A 91 11.58 -3.85 7.16
CA LEU A 91 12.82 -4.35 6.55
C LEU A 91 13.48 -3.31 5.63
N LEU A 92 12.67 -2.56 4.89
CA LEU A 92 13.13 -1.56 3.93
C LEU A 92 13.36 -0.16 4.54
N ASP A 93 13.20 0.00 5.85
CA ASP A 93 13.25 1.30 6.54
C ASP A 93 12.37 2.37 5.85
N ALA A 94 11.15 1.96 5.46
CA ALA A 94 10.25 2.79 4.68
C ALA A 94 9.66 3.93 5.53
N THR A 95 9.54 5.11 4.93
CA THR A 95 8.85 6.27 5.54
C THR A 95 7.47 6.44 4.92
N TYR A 96 6.45 6.67 5.76
CA TYR A 96 5.09 6.98 5.30
C TYR A 96 4.82 8.48 5.31
N THR A 97 4.28 9.01 4.22
CA THR A 97 3.78 10.39 4.16
C THR A 97 2.30 10.42 4.50
N ILE A 98 1.94 11.06 5.61
CA ILE A 98 0.55 11.23 6.04
C ILE A 98 0.12 12.68 5.78
N ASN A 99 -0.98 12.85 5.04
CA ASN A 99 -1.54 14.16 4.75
C ASN A 99 -2.86 14.34 5.48
N GLY A 100 -2.98 15.42 6.25
CA GLY A 100 -4.19 15.75 6.99
C GLY A 100 -4.06 17.11 7.65
N LYS A 101 -5.18 17.63 8.17
CA LYS A 101 -5.13 18.81 9.04
C LYS A 101 -4.62 18.37 10.40
N MET A 102 -3.57 19.02 10.88
CA MET A 102 -3.08 18.81 12.24
C MET A 102 -4.10 19.41 13.21
N VAL A 103 -4.61 18.59 14.13
CA VAL A 103 -5.50 19.04 15.20
C VAL A 103 -4.73 18.90 16.51
N PHE A 104 -4.41 20.03 17.13
CA PHE A 104 -3.79 20.05 18.45
C PHE A 104 -4.89 20.00 19.51
N VAL A 105 -4.82 19.00 20.39
CA VAL A 105 -5.70 18.88 21.55
C VAL A 105 -4.87 19.29 22.78
N LYS A 106 -5.41 20.19 23.60
CA LYS A 106 -4.83 20.51 24.92
C LYS A 106 -5.35 19.54 25.97
#